data_AF-A0A8K0CMX1-F1
#
_entry.id   AF-A0A8K0CMX1-F1
#
_cell.length_a   1.000
_cell.length_b   1.000
_cell.length_c   1.000
_cell.angle_alpha   90.00
_cell.angle_beta   90.00
_cell.angle_gamma   90.00
#
_symmetry.space_group_name_H-M   'P 1'
#
loop_
_entity.id
_entity.type
_entity.pdbx_description
1 polymer ?
#
loop_
_entity_poly.entity_id
_entity_poly.type
_entity_poly.pdbx_seq_one_letter_code
_entity_poly.pdbx_strand_id
1 'polypeptide(L)' 'AMALSEAVYFSNWYSQNIAHLKVPLLLMIQNSQNEITIKAGDLVTINAGTVVK' A
#
# COMPACT_ATOMS: atom_id res chain seq x y z
N ALA A 1 -3.12 2.22 -1.91
CA ALA A 1 -3.91 2.05 -0.67
C ALA A 1 -4.99 0.96 -0.78
N MET A 2 -6.08 1.18 -1.53
CA MET A 2 -7.30 0.33 -1.50
C MET A 2 -7.05 -1.16 -1.80
N ALA A 3 -6.30 -1.47 -2.87
CA ALA A 3 -6.02 -2.86 -3.26
C ALA A 3 -5.17 -3.63 -2.22
N LEU A 4 -4.28 -2.94 -1.49
CA LEU A 4 -3.44 -3.58 -0.47
C LEU A 4 -4.27 -3.90 0.79
N SER A 5 -5.12 -2.97 1.22
CA SER A 5 -6.03 -3.21 2.35
C SER A 5 -7.01 -4.35 2.08
N GLU A 6 -7.53 -4.45 0.86
CA GLU A 6 -8.41 -5.57 0.46
C GLU A 6 -7.66 -6.90 0.46
N ALA A 7 -6.47 -6.96 -0.15
CA ALA A 7 -5.65 -8.16 -0.16
C ALA A 7 -5.29 -8.65 1.25
N VAL A 8 -4.99 -7.72 2.17
CA VAL A 8 -4.73 -8.05 3.57
C VAL A 8 -6.02 -8.49 4.28
N TYR A 9 -7.15 -7.85 4.01
CA TYR A 9 -8.44 -8.24 4.59
C TYR A 9 -8.84 -9.67 4.19
N PHE A 10 -8.65 -10.04 2.93
CA PHE A 10 -8.91 -11.39 2.42
C PHE A 10 -7.83 -12.42 2.79
N SER A 11 -6.70 -11.98 3.37
CA SER A 11 -5.69 -12.90 3.88
C SER A 11 -6.14 -13.55 5.19
N ASN A 12 -5.58 -14.73 5.51
CA ASN A 12 -5.88 -15.45 6.76
C ASN A 12 -5.13 -14.86 7.99
N TRP A 13 -4.96 -13.54 8.05
CA TRP A 13 -4.13 -12.83 9.03
C TRP A 13 -4.52 -13.07 10.49
N TYR A 14 -5.79 -13.42 10.75
CA TYR A 14 -6.34 -13.66 12.08
C TYR A 14 -5.89 -14.98 12.69
N SER A 15 -5.60 -15.99 11.87
CA SER A 15 -5.07 -17.30 12.32
C SER A 15 -3.55 -17.29 12.51
N GLN A 16 -2.88 -16.22 12.08
CA GLN A 16 -1.43 -16.11 12.09
C GLN A 16 -0.94 -15.49 13.40
N ASN A 17 0.26 -15.90 13.84
CA ASN A 17 0.85 -15.39 15.07
C ASN A 17 1.00 -13.86 15.00
N ILE A 18 0.59 -13.19 16.08
CA ILE A 18 0.52 -11.72 16.21
C ILE A 18 1.85 -11.06 15.86
N ALA A 19 2.97 -11.64 16.30
CA ALA A 19 4.30 -11.08 16.08
C ALA A 19 4.80 -11.23 14.64
N HIS A 20 4.36 -12.27 13.93
CA HIS A 20 4.87 -12.61 12.61
C HIS A 20 4.10 -11.97 11.46
N LEU A 21 2.80 -11.71 11.64
CA LEU A 21 1.96 -11.19 10.55
C LEU A 21 1.14 -9.96 10.92
N LYS A 22 0.60 -9.84 12.14
CA LYS A 22 -0.31 -8.72 12.45
C LYS A 22 0.41 -7.37 12.47
N VAL A 23 1.55 -7.28 13.15
CA VAL A 23 2.36 -6.05 13.22
C VAL A 23 2.87 -5.60 11.84
N PRO A 24 3.54 -6.45 11.03
CA PRO A 24 4.02 -6.03 9.72
C PRO A 24 2.88 -5.71 8.74
N LEU A 25 1.74 -6.42 8.77
CA LEU A 25 0.59 -6.12 7.92
C LEU A 25 -0.04 -4.76 8.25
N LEU A 26 -0.17 -4.41 9.54
CA LEU A 26 -0.64 -3.09 9.98
C LEU A 26 0.27 -1.97 9.47
N LEU A 27 1.60 -2.16 9.60
CA LEU A 27 2.57 -1.22 9.07
C LEU A 27 2.47 -1.10 7.55
N MET A 28 2.33 -2.21 6.82
CA MET A 28 2.16 -2.17 5.36
C MET A 28 0.91 -1.39 4.95
N ILE A 29 -0.23 -1.65 5.60
CA ILE A 29 -1.47 -0.91 5.31
C ILE A 29 -1.27 0.57 5.57
N GLN A 30 -0.74 0.95 6.74
CA GLN A 30 -0.51 2.36 7.12
C GLN A 30 0.43 3.07 6.13
N ASN A 31 1.53 2.42 5.72
CA ASN A 31 2.49 3.03 4.81
C ASN A 31 1.99 3.08 3.35
N SER A 32 1.08 2.17 2.96
CA SER A 32 0.50 2.11 1.61
C SER A 32 -0.64 3.10 1.34
N GLN A 33 -1.02 3.89 2.36
CA GLN A 33 -2.05 4.93 2.21
C GLN A 33 -1.60 6.05 1.29
N ASN A 34 -0.29 6.22 1.11
CA ASN A 34 0.28 7.15 0.15
C ASN A 34 0.29 6.54 -1.25
N GLU A 35 -0.13 7.30 -2.25
CA GLU A 35 -0.04 6.90 -3.64
C GLU A 35 1.43 6.82 -4.05
N ILE A 36 1.83 5.74 -4.73
CA ILE A 36 3.18 5.59 -5.27
C ILE A 36 3.37 6.67 -6.32
N THR A 37 4.11 7.71 -5.93
CA THR A 37 4.33 8.91 -6.71
C THR A 37 5.77 8.89 -7.19
N ILE A 38 5.97 8.69 -8.49
CA ILE A 38 7.30 8.75 -9.08
C ILE A 38 7.57 10.21 -9.44
N LYS A 39 8.47 10.87 -8.72
CA LYS A 39 8.93 12.22 -9.06
C LYS A 39 10.08 12.13 -10.06
N ALA A 40 9.87 12.59 -11.29
CA ALA A 40 10.93 12.77 -12.28
C ALA A 40 11.51 14.18 -12.12
N GLY A 41 12.57 14.31 -11.31
CA GLY A 41 13.08 15.61 -10.86
C GLY A 41 12.06 16.37 -9.99
N ASP A 42 12.08 17.71 -10.04
CA ASP A 42 11.10 18.58 -9.35
C ASP A 42 9.89 18.96 -10.22
N LEU A 43 9.86 18.52 -11.49
CA LEU A 43 8.96 19.08 -12.49
C LEU A 43 7.73 18.20 -12.77
N VAL A 44 7.85 16.88 -12.63
CA VAL A 44 6.77 15.96 -13.01
C VAL A 44 6.55 14.91 -11.94
N THR A 45 5.35 14.93 -11.39
CA THR A 45 4.78 13.89 -10.52
C THR A 45 4.07 12.89 -11.42
N ILE A 46 4.66 11.72 -11.63
CA ILE A 46 4.07 10.64 -12.44
C ILE A 46 3.29 9.71 -11.50
N ASN A 47 1.99 9.62 -11.72
CA ASN A 47 1.10 8.64 -11.11
C ASN A 47 0.16 8.04 -12.17
N ALA A 48 -0.63 7.04 -11.79
CA ALA A 48 -1.57 6.41 -12.72
C ALA A 48 -2.53 7.42 -13.38
N GLY A 49 -2.88 8.50 -12.69
CA GLY A 49 -3.70 9.59 -13.25
C GLY A 49 -3.00 10.45 -14.31
N THR A 50 -1.66 10.54 -14.30
CA THR A 50 -0.89 11.29 -15.31
C THR A 50 -0.72 10.56 -16.64
N VAL A 51 -0.71 9.23 -16.63
CA VAL A 51 -0.57 8.42 -17.85
C VAL A 51 -1.89 8.29 -18.60
N VAL A 52 -3.02 8.53 -17.91
CA VAL A 52 -4.39 8.37 -18.43
C VAL A 52 -4.97 9.73 -18.88
N LYS A 53 -4.14 10.77 -19.01
CA LYS A 53 -4.51 12.08 -19.56
C LYS A 53 -3.84 12.34 -20.90
#